data_AF-A0A0Q6ZAC4-F1
#
_entry.id   AF-A0A0Q6ZAC4-F1
#
_cell.length_a   1.000
_cell.length_b   1.000
_cell.length_c   1.000
_cell.angle_alpha   90.00
_cell.angle_beta   90.00
_cell.angle_gamma   90.00
#
_symmetry.space_group_name_H-M   'P 1'
#
loop_
_entity.id
_entity.type
_entity.pdbx_description
1 polymer ?
#
loop_
_entity_poly.entity_id
_entity_poly.type
_entity_poly.pdbx_seq_one_letter_code
_entity_poly.pdbx_strand_id
1 'polypeptide(L)'
;MWSSHSAVDSDACPVGEEMLGSLYRASEHGLPVLVESVSGDVRAMLALYCYRRAHLHSMSLAIAATCAERDLVEQGGIAGSTLFAMSREAPSAAPAASGGRRSITLSTKPLSAIAAYDDDLDDDEDNEEPAQLMA
;
A
#
# COMPACT_ATOMS: atom_id res chain seq x y z
N MET A 1 36.36 0.67 18.36
CA MET A 1 35.00 0.27 18.79
C MET A 1 34.15 0.26 17.54
N TRP A 2 33.87 -0.93 17.01
CA TRP A 2 32.87 -1.11 15.95
C TRP A 2 31.49 -0.97 16.61
N SER A 3 30.57 -0.21 16.01
CA SER A 3 29.12 -0.25 16.25
C SER A 3 28.53 1.01 15.63
N SER A 4 28.01 0.87 14.42
CA SER A 4 27.00 1.77 13.80
C SER A 4 26.54 1.23 12.43
N HIS A 5 27.23 0.26 11.84
CA HIS A 5 26.95 -0.23 10.48
C HIS A 5 25.80 -1.26 10.37
N SER A 6 24.90 -1.33 11.35
CA SER A 6 23.74 -2.25 11.33
C SER A 6 22.39 -1.55 11.25
N ALA A 7 22.33 -0.23 11.45
CA ALA A 7 21.09 0.54 11.27
C ALA A 7 21.00 1.21 9.89
N VAL A 8 22.15 1.64 9.33
CA VAL A 8 22.21 2.38 8.06
C VAL A 8 22.18 1.49 6.82
N ASP A 9 22.69 0.25 6.92
CA ASP A 9 22.70 -0.72 5.82
C ASP A 9 21.28 -1.26 5.53
N SER A 10 20.41 -1.23 6.54
CA SER A 10 19.03 -1.68 6.46
C SER A 10 18.04 -0.68 5.82
N ASP A 11 18.50 0.53 5.51
CA ASP A 11 17.69 1.58 4.88
C ASP A 11 17.91 1.69 3.37
N ALA A 12 18.91 1.01 2.83
CA ALA A 12 19.09 0.93 1.38
C ALA A 12 18.01 0.02 0.82
N CYS A 13 17.16 0.56 -0.07
CA CYS A 13 16.18 -0.26 -0.76
C CYS A 13 16.92 -1.28 -1.64
N PRO A 14 16.65 -2.59 -1.51
CA PRO A 14 17.36 -3.62 -2.28
C PRO A 14 17.00 -3.63 -3.77
N VAL A 15 16.10 -2.73 -4.19
CA VAL A 15 15.61 -2.57 -5.55
C VAL A 15 15.78 -1.12 -5.99
N GLY A 16 15.97 -0.91 -7.30
CA GLY A 16 16.06 0.44 -7.87
C GLY A 16 14.74 1.21 -7.78
N GLU A 17 14.82 2.53 -7.92
CA GLU A 17 13.65 3.44 -7.78
C GLU A 17 12.50 3.12 -8.75
N GLU A 18 12.80 2.61 -9.95
CA GLU A 18 11.79 2.24 -10.95
C GLU A 18 10.92 1.05 -10.48
N MET A 19 11.56 0.02 -9.92
CA MET A 19 10.84 -1.13 -9.37
C MET A 19 10.08 -0.73 -8.11
N LEU A 20 10.69 0.09 -7.24
CA LEU A 20 10.01 0.62 -6.05
C LEU A 20 8.79 1.48 -6.39
N GLY A 21 8.88 2.32 -7.42
CA GLY A 21 7.77 3.13 -7.91
C GLY A 21 6.64 2.29 -8.50
N SER A 22 6.99 1.22 -9.24
CA SER A 22 6.02 0.26 -9.77
C SER A 22 5.29 -0.48 -8.66
N LEU A 23 6.03 -0.88 -7.63
CA LEU A 23 5.55 -1.50 -6.40
C LEU A 23 4.60 -0.59 -5.62
N TYR A 24 4.88 0.71 -5.53
CA TYR A 24 4.01 1.69 -4.85
C TYR A 24 2.69 1.94 -5.60
N ARG A 25 2.72 1.87 -6.94
CA ARG A 25 1.53 2.03 -7.79
C ARG A 25 0.72 0.76 -7.94
N ALA A 26 1.35 -0.40 -7.78
CA ALA A 26 0.68 -1.68 -7.88
C ALA A 26 -0.31 -1.86 -6.73
N SER A 27 -1.52 -2.25 -7.07
CA SER A 27 -2.51 -2.70 -6.09
C SER A 27 -2.05 -4.01 -5.45
N GLU A 28 -2.66 -4.38 -4.32
CA GLU A 28 -2.42 -5.65 -3.61
C GLU A 28 -2.45 -6.90 -4.52
N HIS A 29 -3.18 -6.84 -5.63
CA HIS A 29 -3.28 -7.91 -6.63
C HIS A 29 -2.20 -7.86 -7.71
N GLY A 30 -1.63 -6.69 -8.02
CA GLY A 30 -0.54 -6.54 -8.99
C GLY A 30 0.84 -6.78 -8.38
N LEU A 31 0.96 -6.59 -7.06
CA LEU A 31 2.20 -6.75 -6.31
C LEU A 31 2.83 -8.15 -6.43
N PRO A 32 2.07 -9.27 -6.26
CA PRO A 32 2.61 -10.62 -6.32
C PRO A 32 3.23 -10.94 -7.68
N VAL A 33 2.61 -10.46 -8.76
CA VAL A 33 3.07 -10.68 -10.14
C VAL A 33 4.39 -9.94 -10.41
N LEU A 34 4.53 -8.72 -9.88
CA LEU A 34 5.76 -7.95 -10.00
C LEU A 34 6.93 -8.62 -9.27
N VAL A 35 6.70 -9.10 -8.05
CA VAL A 35 7.76 -9.70 -7.23
C VAL A 35 8.15 -11.10 -7.69
N GLU A 36 7.30 -11.85 -8.41
CA GLU A 36 7.60 -13.19 -8.92
C GLU A 36 8.82 -13.23 -9.87
N SER A 37 9.08 -12.12 -10.57
CA SER A 37 10.26 -11.97 -11.44
C SER A 37 11.59 -11.85 -10.67
N VAL A 38 11.53 -11.69 -9.34
CA VAL A 38 12.66 -11.41 -8.46
C VAL A 38 13.01 -12.64 -7.63
N SER A 39 14.31 -12.85 -7.37
CA SER A 39 14.78 -13.96 -6.52
C SER A 39 14.17 -13.91 -5.11
N GLY A 40 14.05 -15.09 -4.48
CA GLY A 40 13.47 -15.23 -3.14
C GLY A 40 14.18 -14.36 -2.10
N ASP A 41 15.51 -14.31 -2.15
CA ASP A 41 16.34 -13.49 -1.26
C ASP A 41 16.01 -12.00 -1.34
N VAL A 42 15.90 -11.45 -2.55
CA VAL A 42 15.64 -10.02 -2.74
C VAL A 42 14.21 -9.67 -2.33
N ARG A 43 13.25 -10.58 -2.56
CA ARG A 43 11.89 -10.42 -2.04
C ARG A 43 11.85 -10.41 -0.52
N ALA A 44 12.59 -11.29 0.14
CA ALA A 44 12.68 -11.33 1.60
C ALA A 44 13.31 -10.05 2.16
N MET A 45 14.41 -9.57 1.56
CA MET A 45 15.03 -8.29 1.92
C MET A 45 14.06 -7.11 1.75
N LEU A 46 13.30 -7.09 0.65
CA LEU A 46 12.30 -6.06 0.36
C LEU A 46 11.14 -6.10 1.37
N ALA A 47 10.65 -7.28 1.72
CA ALA A 47 9.59 -7.44 2.72
C ALA A 47 10.04 -6.87 4.08
N LEU A 48 11.27 -7.17 4.51
CA LEU A 48 11.84 -6.66 5.77
C LEU A 48 12.09 -5.15 5.73
N TYR A 49 12.50 -4.61 4.58
CA TYR A 49 12.60 -3.17 4.36
C TYR A 49 11.25 -2.47 4.52
N CYS A 50 10.20 -3.01 3.90
CA CYS A 50 8.84 -2.49 3.99
C CYS A 50 8.25 -2.66 5.40
N TYR A 51 8.54 -3.76 6.09
CA TYR A 51 8.02 -4.06 7.43
C TYR A 51 8.42 -3.01 8.47
N ARG A 52 9.64 -2.47 8.36
CA ARG A 52 10.17 -1.42 9.25
C ARG A 52 9.52 -0.05 9.03
N ARG A 53 8.76 0.14 7.95
CA ARG A 53 8.09 1.40 7.60
C ARG A 53 6.57 1.24 7.77
N ALA A 54 5.99 2.04 8.67
CA ALA A 54 4.56 1.96 8.99
C ALA A 54 3.64 2.11 7.75
N HIS A 55 3.98 3.02 6.83
CA HIS A 55 3.18 3.27 5.62
C HIS A 55 3.29 2.17 4.55
N LEU A 56 4.30 1.29 4.64
CA LEU A 56 4.48 0.14 3.73
C LEU A 56 4.14 -1.19 4.41
N HIS A 57 3.54 -1.15 5.59
CA HIS A 57 3.35 -2.36 6.38
C HIS A 57 2.38 -3.35 5.72
N SER A 58 1.28 -2.88 5.14
CA SER A 58 0.34 -3.73 4.37
C SER A 58 1.04 -4.41 3.20
N MET A 59 1.88 -3.67 2.50
CA MET A 59 2.69 -4.16 1.40
C MET A 59 3.74 -5.19 1.85
N SER A 60 4.36 -4.99 3.01
CA SER A 60 5.30 -5.95 3.60
C SER A 60 4.67 -7.31 3.84
N LEU A 61 3.42 -7.35 4.31
CA LEU A 61 2.66 -8.59 4.51
C LEU A 61 2.34 -9.27 3.19
N ALA A 62 1.92 -8.50 2.18
CA ALA A 62 1.63 -9.02 0.84
C ALA A 62 2.89 -9.65 0.19
N ILE A 63 4.04 -8.99 0.28
CA ILE A 63 5.31 -9.54 -0.24
C ILE A 63 5.70 -10.79 0.57
N ALA A 64 5.65 -10.71 1.90
CA ALA A 64 5.99 -11.83 2.78
C ALA A 64 5.10 -13.06 2.54
N ALA A 65 3.84 -12.88 2.16
CA ALA A 65 2.95 -13.99 1.79
C ALA A 65 3.44 -14.77 0.55
N THR A 66 4.23 -14.14 -0.32
CA THR A 66 4.84 -14.78 -1.51
C THR A 66 6.22 -15.37 -1.25
N CYS A 67 6.82 -15.10 -0.09
CA CYS A 67 8.17 -15.53 0.26
C CYS A 67 8.16 -16.90 0.96
N ALA A 68 9.27 -17.63 0.90
CA ALA A 68 9.49 -18.78 1.76
C ALA A 68 9.88 -18.33 3.17
N GLU A 69 9.48 -19.09 4.19
CA GLU A 69 9.86 -18.82 5.59
C GLU A 69 11.38 -18.80 5.76
N ARG A 70 12.08 -19.71 5.08
CA ARG A 70 13.55 -19.82 5.13
C ARG A 70 14.22 -18.53 4.71
N ASP A 71 13.86 -17.99 3.54
CA ASP A 71 14.43 -16.74 3.02
C ASP A 71 14.19 -15.57 3.98
N LEU A 72 12.99 -15.47 4.57
CA LEU A 72 12.66 -14.43 5.54
C LEU A 72 13.47 -14.57 6.84
N VAL A 73 13.66 -15.80 7.34
CA VAL A 73 14.46 -16.06 8.54
C VAL A 73 15.95 -15.87 8.29
N GLU A 74 16.46 -16.26 7.12
CA GLU A 74 17.87 -16.06 6.75
C GLU A 74 18.20 -14.56 6.66
N GLN A 75 17.30 -13.74 6.11
CA GLN A 75 17.53 -12.30 5.98
C GLN A 75 17.12 -11.48 7.21
N GLY A 76 16.12 -11.93 7.97
CA GLY A 76 15.46 -11.15 9.03
C GLY A 76 15.46 -11.77 10.42
N GLY A 77 15.99 -12.98 10.58
CA GLY A 77 16.00 -13.71 11.84
C GLY A 77 14.62 -13.80 12.49
N ILE A 78 14.52 -13.32 13.74
CA ILE A 78 13.25 -13.31 14.50
C ILE A 78 12.22 -12.40 13.82
N ALA A 79 12.63 -11.25 13.28
CA ALA A 79 11.70 -10.37 12.58
C ALA A 79 11.12 -11.06 11.33
N GLY A 80 11.95 -11.86 10.65
CA GLY A 80 11.56 -12.69 9.52
C GLY A 80 10.52 -13.75 9.88
N SER A 81 10.76 -14.51 10.95
CA SER A 81 9.79 -15.52 11.41
C SER A 81 8.47 -14.88 11.86
N THR A 82 8.54 -13.74 12.56
CA THR A 82 7.31 -12.99 12.94
C THR A 82 6.56 -12.48 11.71
N LEU A 83 7.28 -11.95 10.72
CA LEU A 83 6.67 -11.41 9.51
C LEU A 83 6.01 -12.52 8.68
N PHE A 84 6.62 -13.71 8.63
CA PHE A 84 6.02 -14.87 7.99
C PHE A 84 4.74 -15.34 8.70
N ALA A 85 4.73 -15.39 10.03
CA ALA A 85 3.53 -15.74 10.78
C ALA A 85 2.41 -14.71 10.54
N MET A 86 2.73 -13.41 10.63
CA MET A 86 1.78 -12.33 10.42
C MET A 86 1.19 -12.34 8.99
N SER A 87 1.99 -12.67 7.97
CA SER A 87 1.49 -12.72 6.59
C SER A 87 0.52 -13.88 6.33
N ARG A 88 0.59 -14.95 7.13
CA ARG A 88 -0.33 -16.11 7.07
C ARG A 88 -1.62 -15.90 7.87
N GLU A 89 -1.54 -15.11 8.93
CA GLU A 89 -2.66 -14.80 9.82
C GLU A 89 -3.50 -13.64 9.30
N ALA A 90 -2.89 -12.71 8.57
CA ALA A 90 -3.63 -11.77 7.74
C ALA A 90 -4.52 -12.58 6.78
N PRO A 91 -5.83 -12.27 6.67
CA PRO A 91 -6.70 -12.97 5.75
C PRO A 91 -6.09 -12.81 4.36
N SER A 92 -5.44 -13.87 3.89
CA SER A 92 -4.94 -13.96 2.54
C SER A 92 -6.09 -13.53 1.65
N ALA A 93 -5.86 -12.53 0.80
CA ALA A 93 -6.75 -12.22 -0.29
C ALA A 93 -6.80 -13.46 -1.19
N ALA A 94 -7.57 -14.46 -0.76
CA ALA A 94 -7.87 -15.64 -1.52
C ALA A 94 -8.40 -15.12 -2.85
N PRO A 95 -7.98 -15.69 -3.99
CA PRO A 95 -8.66 -15.38 -5.24
C PRO A 95 -10.13 -15.64 -4.97
N ALA A 96 -10.98 -14.63 -5.13
CA ALA A 96 -12.40 -14.75 -4.88
C ALA A 96 -12.90 -15.98 -5.65
N ALA A 97 -13.07 -17.09 -4.94
CA ALA A 97 -13.66 -18.28 -5.49
C ALA A 97 -15.13 -17.90 -5.71
N SER A 98 -15.45 -17.57 -6.96
CA SER A 98 -16.81 -17.47 -7.46
C SER A 98 -17.59 -18.71 -7.03
N GLY A 99 -18.46 -18.60 -6.03
CA GLY A 99 -19.33 -19.73 -5.68
C GLY A 99 -19.87 -19.72 -4.26
N GLY A 100 -20.96 -18.98 -4.02
CA GLY A 100 -21.77 -19.16 -2.82
C GLY A 100 -22.53 -17.94 -2.34
N ARG A 101 -23.34 -17.31 -3.20
CA ARG A 101 -24.29 -16.27 -2.79
C ARG A 101 -25.25 -16.79 -1.71
N ARG A 102 -25.02 -16.42 -0.45
CA ARG A 102 -26.10 -16.41 0.55
C ARG A 102 -26.90 -15.14 0.31
N SER A 103 -28.16 -15.29 -0.10
CA SER A 103 -29.08 -14.18 -0.37
C SER A 103 -29.22 -13.31 0.87
N ILE A 104 -28.61 -12.13 0.86
CA ILE A 104 -28.89 -11.08 1.84
C ILE A 104 -30.21 -10.45 1.39
N THR A 105 -31.30 -10.70 2.11
CA THR A 105 -32.57 -10.02 1.86
C THR A 105 -32.45 -8.59 2.36
N LEU A 106 -32.23 -7.65 1.45
CA LEU A 106 -32.31 -6.23 1.75
C LEU A 106 -33.77 -5.90 2.10
N SER A 107 -34.02 -5.49 3.34
CA SER A 107 -35.33 -4.97 3.75
C SER A 107 -35.61 -3.72 2.93
N THR A 108 -36.59 -3.81 2.03
CA THR A 108 -37.07 -2.71 1.20
C THR A 108 -37.83 -1.70 2.06
N LYS A 109 -37.10 -0.87 2.79
CA LYS A 109 -37.61 0.44 3.21
C LYS A 109 -37.12 1.46 2.18
N PRO A 110 -38.03 2.12 1.42
CA PRO A 110 -37.60 3.18 0.52
C PRO A 110 -37.01 4.31 1.38
N LEU A 111 -35.73 4.62 1.18
CA LEU A 111 -35.15 5.83 1.73
C LEU A 111 -35.87 7.02 1.10
N SER A 112 -36.39 7.91 1.96
CA SER A 112 -36.99 9.18 1.55
C SER A 112 -36.02 9.98 0.68
N ALA A 113 -36.59 10.60 -0.36
CA ALA A 113 -35.87 11.33 -1.40
C ALA A 113 -34.88 12.34 -0.81
N ILE A 114 -33.62 12.21 -1.23
CA ILE A 114 -32.60 13.24 -1.07
C ILE A 114 -33.05 14.40 -1.96
N ALA A 115 -33.39 15.54 -1.34
CA ALA A 115 -33.69 16.77 -2.06
C ALA A 115 -32.44 17.19 -2.86
N ALA A 116 -32.64 17.53 -4.13
CA ALA A 116 -31.61 18.10 -4.98
C ALA A 116 -31.12 19.41 -4.34
N TYR A 117 -29.80 19.53 -4.19
CA TYR A 117 -29.18 20.81 -3.92
C TYR A 117 -29.07 21.55 -5.26
N ASP A 118 -29.87 22.60 -5.43
CA ASP A 118 -29.60 23.69 -6.37
C ASP A 118 -28.50 24.56 -5.74
N ASP A 119 -27.36 24.63 -6.40
CA ASP A 119 -26.29 25.57 -6.09
C ASP A 119 -26.26 26.59 -7.24
N ASP A 120 -27.19 27.55 -7.17
CA ASP A 120 -27.13 28.79 -7.94
C ASP A 120 -26.04 29.67 -7.32
N LEU A 121 -24.82 29.61 -7.87
CA LEU A 121 -23.77 30.60 -7.62
C LEU A 121 -23.77 31.61 -8.76
N ASP A 122 -24.59 32.65 -8.59
CA ASP A 122 -24.48 33.92 -9.30
C ASP A 122 -24.73 35.03 -8.27
N ASP A 123 -23.69 35.79 -7.93
CA ASP A 123 -23.86 37.20 -7.57
C ASP A 123 -22.58 37.94 -8.00
N ASP A 124 -22.83 38.95 -8.82
CA ASP A 124 -21.93 39.65 -9.71
C ASP A 124 -20.87 40.55 -9.06
N GLU A 125 -19.87 40.83 -9.90
CA GLU A 125 -19.10 42.06 -10.09
C GLU A 125 -19.37 43.26 -9.17
N ASP A 126 -18.30 43.82 -8.57
CA ASP A 126 -18.16 45.28 -8.49
C ASP A 126 -16.70 45.74 -8.28
N ASN A 127 -16.34 46.75 -9.10
CA ASN A 127 -15.38 47.83 -8.83
C ASN A 127 -13.93 47.74 -9.36
N GLU A 128 -13.79 47.97 -10.68
CA GLU A 128 -13.07 49.08 -11.34
C GLU A 128 -11.73 49.65 -10.78
N GLU A 129 -10.76 49.73 -11.70
CA GLU A 129 -9.44 50.39 -11.65
C GLU A 129 -9.53 51.91 -11.37
N PRO A 130 -8.48 52.57 -10.82
CA PRO A 130 -7.52 53.19 -11.76
C PRO A 130 -6.06 53.35 -11.28
N ALA A 131 -5.13 53.15 -12.22
CA ALA A 131 -3.92 53.88 -12.58
C ALA A 131 -3.16 54.74 -11.55
N GLN A 132 -1.86 54.43 -11.38
CA GLN A 132 -0.66 55.32 -11.29
C GLN A 132 0.48 54.58 -10.55
N LEU A 133 1.78 54.67 -10.83
CA LEU A 133 2.62 55.56 -11.64
C LEU A 133 3.98 54.88 -11.82
N MET A 134 4.59 55.11 -12.97
CA MET A 134 5.98 54.81 -13.34
C MET A 134 6.97 55.67 -12.53
N ALA A 135 8.05 55.08 -12.00
CA ALA A 135 9.28 55.76 -11.63
C ALA A 135 10.47 54.78 -11.70
#